data_AF-A0A353NKG0-F1
#
_entry.id   AF-A0A353NKG0-F1
#
_cell.length_a   1.000
_cell.length_b   1.000
_cell.length_c   1.000
_cell.angle_alpha   90.00
_cell.angle_beta   90.00
_cell.angle_gamma   90.00
#
_symmetry.space_group_name_H-M   'P 1'
#
loop_
_entity.id
_entity.type
_entity.pdbx_description
1 polymer ?
#
loop_
_entity_poly.entity_id
_entity_poly.type
_entity_poly.pdbx_seq_one_letter_code
_entity_poly.pdbx_strand_id
1 'polypeptide(L)'
;MKKRLLVSALGMAIVMSVSTTAWAASKIDGKVTNDSKVEQAANIAIGENNKASMGSISIKNSEVGKTGVVTNKSTVKQAANIAIGKGNEANMGSINMKNAKVDGKLTNTSDVKQAANIAIGENNKANMGSVNMEGGSIGKTGVVTNKSTVEQAANIAIGKGNTANMGSINMKNAKVDGKLTNTSTVKQAANIAIGENNTANMGSVNMTGGSIGKTGVVTNKSTVEQAANIAI
;
A
#
# COMPACT_ATOMS: atom_id res chain seq x y z
N MET A 1 -21.99 62.41 -41.74
CA MET A 1 -22.45 61.22 -42.51
C MET A 1 -21.33 60.87 -43.49
N LYS A 2 -20.70 59.69 -43.57
CA LYS A 2 -20.94 58.31 -43.12
C LYS A 2 -19.57 57.65 -42.80
N LYS A 3 -19.55 56.75 -41.82
CA LYS A 3 -18.45 55.84 -41.49
C LYS A 3 -18.18 54.86 -42.64
N ARG A 4 -16.92 54.50 -42.88
CA ARG A 4 -16.54 53.22 -43.49
C ARG A 4 -15.39 52.61 -42.70
N LEU A 5 -15.74 51.59 -41.90
CA LEU A 5 -14.82 50.60 -41.36
C LEU A 5 -14.27 49.79 -42.55
N LEU A 6 -12.96 49.67 -42.65
CA LEU A 6 -12.30 48.59 -43.38
C LEU A 6 -11.54 47.76 -42.35
N VAL A 7 -12.11 46.58 -42.10
CA VAL A 7 -11.55 45.51 -41.29
C VAL A 7 -10.52 44.79 -42.16
N SER A 8 -9.25 44.81 -41.77
CA SER A 8 -8.27 43.83 -42.23
C SER A 8 -7.83 43.00 -41.03
N ALA A 9 -8.38 41.79 -40.97
CA ALA A 9 -7.97 40.75 -40.06
C ALA A 9 -6.58 40.24 -40.48
N LEU A 10 -5.57 40.40 -39.62
CA LEU A 10 -4.35 39.60 -39.68
C LEU A 10 -4.18 38.87 -38.35
N GLY A 11 -3.98 37.56 -38.47
CA GLY A 11 -4.23 36.55 -37.44
C GLY A 11 -3.46 36.73 -36.15
N MET A 12 -4.20 36.72 -35.05
CA MET A 12 -3.67 36.44 -33.72
C MET A 12 -3.44 34.93 -33.63
N ALA A 13 -2.19 34.49 -33.86
CA ALA A 13 -1.79 33.12 -33.56
C ALA A 13 -1.74 32.96 -32.03
N ILE A 14 -2.81 32.43 -31.45
CA ILE A 14 -2.83 31.99 -30.06
C ILE A 14 -2.01 30.71 -29.98
N VAL A 15 -0.73 30.84 -29.67
CA VAL A 15 0.09 29.70 -29.21
C VAL A 15 -0.42 29.35 -27.82
N MET A 16 -1.33 28.38 -27.73
CA MET A 16 -1.66 27.75 -26.45
C MET A 16 -0.47 26.88 -26.04
N SER A 17 0.50 27.50 -25.35
CA SER A 17 1.48 26.76 -24.57
C SER A 17 0.75 26.11 -23.39
N VAL A 18 0.36 24.84 -23.55
CA VAL A 18 0.02 23.97 -22.42
C VAL A 18 1.28 23.82 -21.57
N SER A 19 1.42 24.70 -20.58
CA SER A 19 2.37 24.51 -19.49
C SER A 19 1.89 23.29 -18.70
N THR A 20 2.46 22.12 -19.01
CA THR A 20 2.33 20.96 -18.14
C THR A 20 3.05 21.30 -16.84
N THR A 21 2.33 21.81 -15.86
CA THR A 21 2.85 22.00 -14.50
C THR A 21 3.09 20.61 -13.92
N ALA A 22 4.30 20.09 -14.11
CA ALA A 22 4.77 18.89 -13.44
C ALA A 22 4.92 19.23 -11.96
N TRP A 23 3.96 18.79 -11.13
CA TRP A 23 4.09 18.86 -9.68
C TRP A 23 5.30 18.00 -9.27
N ALA A 24 6.29 18.60 -8.60
CA ALA A 24 7.48 17.88 -8.15
C ALA A 24 7.09 16.77 -7.17
N ALA A 25 7.69 15.59 -7.31
CA ALA A 25 7.51 14.49 -6.36
C ALA A 25 7.93 14.91 -4.95
N SER A 26 7.14 14.54 -3.93
CA SER A 26 7.49 14.84 -2.54
C SER A 26 8.67 13.97 -2.08
N LYS A 27 9.62 14.56 -1.35
CA LYS A 27 10.83 13.87 -0.88
C LYS A 27 10.88 13.81 0.65
N ILE A 28 11.15 12.62 1.19
CA ILE A 28 11.34 12.35 2.61
C ILE A 28 12.82 12.06 2.83
N ASP A 29 13.58 13.08 3.23
CA ASP A 29 14.99 12.94 3.66
C ASP A 29 15.11 12.87 5.19
N GLY A 30 14.03 13.18 5.92
CA GLY A 30 13.93 13.12 7.37
C GLY A 30 13.24 11.85 7.89
N LYS A 31 12.74 11.93 9.13
CA LYS A 31 12.05 10.81 9.81
C LYS A 31 10.54 11.02 9.81
N VAL A 32 9.80 10.01 9.33
CA VAL A 32 8.35 9.88 9.49
C VAL A 32 8.09 8.68 10.39
N THR A 33 7.29 8.86 11.45
CA THR A 33 6.95 7.77 12.36
C THR A 33 5.47 7.80 12.70
N ASN A 34 4.79 6.69 12.44
CA ASN A 34 3.51 6.37 13.06
C ASN A 34 3.79 5.44 14.26
N ASP A 35 3.39 5.84 15.46
CA ASP A 35 3.38 4.99 16.66
C ASP A 35 1.93 4.92 17.16
N SER A 36 1.21 3.89 16.75
CA SER A 36 -0.24 3.77 16.98
C SER A 36 -0.58 2.58 17.86
N LYS A 37 -1.43 2.83 18.85
CA LYS A 37 -2.09 1.81 19.67
C LYS A 37 -3.59 1.92 19.48
N VAL A 38 -4.23 0.87 18.96
CA VAL A 38 -5.68 0.81 18.73
C VAL A 38 -6.25 -0.40 19.44
N GLU A 39 -7.19 -0.16 20.35
CA GLU A 39 -7.84 -1.19 21.16
C GLU A 39 -9.36 -0.96 21.11
N GLN A 40 -10.15 -2.03 20.93
CA GLN A 40 -11.62 -1.98 21.05
C GLN A 40 -12.29 -0.92 20.17
N ALA A 41 -11.81 -0.78 18.92
CA ALA A 41 -12.24 0.27 18.01
C ALA A 41 -12.79 -0.29 16.70
N ALA A 42 -13.66 0.48 16.06
CA ALA A 42 -14.13 0.24 14.71
C ALA A 42 -13.79 1.44 13.81
N ASN A 43 -13.22 1.17 12.63
CA ASN A 43 -13.04 2.15 11.56
C ASN A 43 -13.74 1.63 10.31
N ILE A 44 -14.74 2.36 9.82
CA ILE A 44 -15.65 1.87 8.79
C ILE A 44 -15.78 2.92 7.67
N ALA A 45 -15.53 2.51 6.42
CA ALA A 45 -15.75 3.31 5.22
C ALA A 45 -16.75 2.60 4.30
N ILE A 46 -17.80 3.30 3.85
CA ILE A 46 -18.89 2.71 3.03
C ILE A 46 -19.18 3.62 1.84
N GLY A 47 -19.30 3.07 0.62
CA GLY A 47 -19.63 3.83 -0.60
C GLY A 47 -18.62 3.66 -1.74
N GLU A 48 -18.41 4.69 -2.57
CA GLU A 48 -17.49 4.65 -3.73
C GLU A 48 -16.11 5.25 -3.36
N ASN A 49 -15.02 4.67 -3.87
CA ASN A 49 -13.59 4.91 -3.66
C ASN A 49 -12.97 4.61 -2.27
N ASN A 50 -13.40 3.55 -1.55
CA ASN A 50 -13.10 3.49 -0.11
C ASN A 50 -11.65 3.16 0.29
N LYS A 51 -11.23 3.78 1.39
CA LYS A 51 -10.03 3.45 2.14
C LYS A 51 -10.27 3.55 3.64
N ALA A 52 -10.21 2.42 4.33
CA ALA A 52 -10.20 2.37 5.79
C ALA A 52 -8.77 2.04 6.25
N SER A 53 -8.12 2.97 6.97
CA SER A 53 -6.74 2.81 7.41
C SER A 53 -6.61 2.93 8.93
N MET A 54 -6.21 1.84 9.58
CA MET A 54 -5.99 1.76 11.02
C MET A 54 -4.52 1.47 11.31
N GLY A 55 -3.85 2.39 12.01
CA GLY A 55 -2.43 2.25 12.38
C GLY A 55 -1.51 1.94 11.20
N SER A 56 -1.68 2.67 10.10
CA SER A 56 -1.05 2.38 8.81
C SER A 56 -0.47 3.64 8.18
N ILE A 57 0.57 3.49 7.34
CA ILE A 57 1.16 4.58 6.54
C ILE A 57 0.84 4.38 5.06
N SER A 58 0.60 5.48 4.35
CA SER A 58 0.49 5.48 2.89
C SER A 58 1.47 6.48 2.27
N ILE A 59 2.25 6.02 1.30
CA ILE A 59 3.20 6.84 0.55
C ILE A 59 2.79 6.79 -0.93
N LYS A 60 2.52 7.94 -1.54
CA LYS A 60 2.08 8.01 -2.94
C LYS A 60 2.90 9.06 -3.67
N ASN A 61 3.38 8.73 -4.88
CA ASN A 61 4.11 9.65 -5.76
C ASN A 61 5.25 10.40 -5.02
N SER A 62 6.02 9.69 -4.21
CA SER A 62 7.02 10.25 -3.31
C SER A 62 8.31 9.45 -3.30
N GLU A 63 9.41 10.09 -2.91
CA GLU A 63 10.71 9.47 -2.72
C GLU A 63 11.09 9.46 -1.23
N VAL A 64 11.38 8.27 -0.68
CA VAL A 64 12.12 8.13 0.58
C VAL A 64 13.60 8.17 0.22
N GLY A 65 14.23 9.34 0.40
CA GLY A 65 15.61 9.58 0.01
C GLY A 65 16.59 8.78 0.86
N LYS A 66 17.88 8.82 0.51
CA LYS A 66 18.93 7.99 1.15
C LYS A 66 19.01 8.15 2.68
N THR A 67 18.72 9.34 3.20
CA THR A 67 18.68 9.63 4.65
C THR A 67 17.28 9.47 5.24
N GLY A 68 16.26 9.30 4.40
CA GLY A 68 14.87 9.16 4.77
C GLY A 68 14.61 7.89 5.56
N VAL A 69 13.82 8.02 6.62
CA VAL A 69 13.38 6.91 7.46
C VAL A 69 11.88 6.98 7.65
N VAL A 70 11.18 5.92 7.26
CA VAL A 70 9.75 5.75 7.52
C VAL A 70 9.55 4.55 8.44
N THR A 71 8.92 4.78 9.58
CA THR A 71 8.62 3.71 10.56
C THR A 71 7.12 3.68 10.84
N ASN A 72 6.48 2.55 10.59
CA ASN A 72 5.16 2.24 11.12
C ASN A 72 5.33 1.29 12.31
N LYS A 73 4.95 1.73 13.50
CA LYS A 73 4.85 0.91 14.70
C LYS A 73 3.40 0.88 15.11
N SER A 74 2.77 -0.28 14.98
CA SER A 74 1.32 -0.41 15.12
C SER A 74 0.96 -1.60 15.99
N THR A 75 0.17 -1.35 17.03
CA THR A 75 -0.46 -2.38 17.86
C THR A 75 -1.97 -2.23 17.72
N VAL A 76 -2.63 -3.27 17.22
CA VAL A 76 -4.08 -3.31 17.02
C VAL A 76 -4.66 -4.53 17.73
N LYS A 77 -5.58 -4.32 18.67
CA LYS A 77 -6.22 -5.39 19.43
C LYS A 77 -7.74 -5.23 19.45
N GLN A 78 -8.48 -6.33 19.30
CA GLN A 78 -9.94 -6.32 19.46
C GLN A 78 -10.62 -5.24 18.61
N ALA A 79 -10.19 -5.09 17.35
CA ALA A 79 -10.61 -3.99 16.50
C ALA A 79 -11.11 -4.45 15.13
N ALA A 80 -11.95 -3.63 14.51
CA ALA A 80 -12.49 -3.86 13.18
C ALA A 80 -12.11 -2.70 12.25
N ASN A 81 -11.52 -2.99 11.10
CA ASN A 81 -11.25 -2.03 10.03
C ASN A 81 -11.94 -2.51 8.75
N ILE A 82 -12.95 -1.78 8.30
CA ILE A 82 -13.93 -2.27 7.33
C ILE A 82 -14.09 -1.25 6.19
N ALA A 83 -14.00 -1.70 4.93
CA ALA A 83 -14.27 -0.92 3.73
C ALA A 83 -15.30 -1.66 2.84
N ILE A 84 -16.45 -1.05 2.56
CA ILE A 84 -17.57 -1.71 1.84
C ILE A 84 -18.09 -0.83 0.69
N GLY A 85 -18.22 -1.38 -0.51
CA GLY A 85 -18.71 -0.67 -1.70
C GLY A 85 -17.69 -0.71 -2.82
N LYS A 86 -17.41 0.39 -3.53
CA LYS A 86 -16.68 0.36 -4.80
C LYS A 86 -15.38 1.14 -4.72
N GLY A 87 -14.25 0.50 -4.44
CA GLY A 87 -12.90 1.09 -4.53
C GLY A 87 -11.90 0.61 -3.48
N ASN A 88 -12.14 -0.52 -2.81
CA ASN A 88 -11.80 -0.64 -1.39
C ASN A 88 -10.31 -0.93 -1.10
N GLU A 89 -9.74 -0.21 -0.14
CA GLU A 89 -8.47 -0.51 0.54
C GLU A 89 -8.68 -0.53 2.07
N ALA A 90 -8.72 -1.72 2.67
CA ALA A 90 -8.70 -1.89 4.12
C ALA A 90 -7.26 -2.18 4.57
N ASN A 91 -6.64 -1.23 5.28
CA ASN A 91 -5.24 -1.31 5.70
C ASN A 91 -5.15 -1.28 7.23
N MET A 92 -4.72 -2.37 7.84
CA MET A 92 -4.52 -2.50 9.28
C MET A 92 -3.04 -2.80 9.55
N GLY A 93 -2.36 -1.96 10.34
CA GLY A 93 -0.96 -2.20 10.71
C GLY A 93 0.00 -2.29 9.52
N SER A 94 -0.28 -1.58 8.42
CA SER A 94 0.40 -1.80 7.14
C SER A 94 1.07 -0.54 6.59
N ILE A 95 2.04 -0.73 5.69
CA ILE A 95 2.59 0.35 4.87
C ILE A 95 2.22 0.11 3.42
N ASN A 96 1.59 1.09 2.77
CA ASN A 96 1.16 0.99 1.38
C ASN A 96 1.80 2.09 0.53
N MET A 97 2.52 1.68 -0.52
CA MET A 97 3.25 2.52 -1.44
C MET A 97 2.64 2.46 -2.82
N LYS A 98 2.45 3.61 -3.47
CA LYS A 98 2.04 3.70 -4.87
C LYS A 98 2.94 4.66 -5.63
N ASN A 99 3.57 4.17 -6.71
CA ASN A 99 4.51 4.95 -7.51
C ASN A 99 5.57 5.66 -6.64
N ALA A 100 6.16 4.92 -5.70
CA ALA A 100 7.13 5.46 -4.75
C ALA A 100 8.54 4.95 -5.03
N LYS A 101 9.53 5.77 -4.73
CA LYS A 101 10.95 5.39 -4.75
C LYS A 101 11.48 5.29 -3.33
N VAL A 102 12.18 4.21 -3.00
CA VAL A 102 12.80 4.02 -1.68
C VAL A 102 14.29 3.80 -1.83
N ASP A 103 15.06 4.83 -1.54
CA ASP A 103 16.52 4.77 -1.40
C ASP A 103 16.96 4.77 0.07
N GLY A 104 16.06 5.13 0.99
CA GLY A 104 16.25 5.12 2.44
C GLY A 104 15.73 3.86 3.13
N LYS A 105 15.27 4.01 4.37
CA LYS A 105 14.77 2.90 5.20
C LYS A 105 13.27 2.99 5.41
N LEU A 106 12.60 1.86 5.25
CA LEU A 106 11.18 1.69 5.52
C LEU A 106 10.97 0.45 6.39
N THR A 107 10.38 0.65 7.56
CA THR A 107 10.16 -0.42 8.54
C THR A 107 8.70 -0.45 8.97
N ASN A 108 8.02 -1.56 8.72
CA ASN A 108 6.74 -1.88 9.33
C ASN A 108 6.97 -2.82 10.53
N THR A 109 6.51 -2.43 11.70
CA THR A 109 6.43 -3.26 12.90
C THR A 109 4.97 -3.29 13.34
N SER A 110 4.32 -4.43 13.17
CA SER A 110 2.89 -4.58 13.40
C SER A 110 2.61 -5.75 14.35
N ASP A 111 1.76 -5.52 15.33
CA ASP A 111 1.19 -6.55 16.20
C ASP A 111 -0.34 -6.45 16.14
N VAL A 112 -0.99 -7.40 15.47
CA VAL A 112 -2.44 -7.44 15.27
C VAL A 112 -3.01 -8.67 15.96
N LYS A 113 -3.90 -8.47 16.93
CA LYS A 113 -4.52 -9.57 17.69
C LYS A 113 -6.02 -9.44 17.78
N GLN A 114 -6.75 -10.54 17.61
CA GLN A 114 -8.21 -10.58 17.79
C GLN A 114 -8.92 -9.49 16.97
N ALA A 115 -8.52 -9.32 15.70
CA ALA A 115 -8.96 -8.20 14.88
C ALA A 115 -9.46 -8.65 13.52
N ALA A 116 -10.31 -7.82 12.92
CA ALA A 116 -10.86 -8.05 11.60
C ALA A 116 -10.51 -6.90 10.65
N ASN A 117 -9.90 -7.21 9.51
CA ASN A 117 -9.65 -6.26 8.42
C ASN A 117 -10.39 -6.74 7.18
N ILE A 118 -11.39 -5.98 6.74
CA ILE A 118 -12.41 -6.45 5.79
C ILE A 118 -12.57 -5.45 4.65
N ALA A 119 -12.47 -5.91 3.41
CA ALA A 119 -12.77 -5.16 2.19
C ALA A 119 -13.82 -5.91 1.35
N ILE A 120 -15.00 -5.33 1.11
CA ILE A 120 -16.11 -5.99 0.40
C ILE A 120 -16.65 -5.10 -0.73
N GLY A 121 -16.78 -5.64 -1.94
CA GLY A 121 -17.38 -4.99 -3.10
C GLY A 121 -16.45 -4.95 -4.31
N GLU A 122 -16.14 -3.78 -4.87
CA GLU A 122 -15.28 -3.64 -6.06
C GLU A 122 -13.90 -3.02 -5.72
N ASN A 123 -12.83 -3.47 -6.38
CA ASN A 123 -11.40 -3.09 -6.27
C ASN A 123 -10.69 -3.38 -4.93
N ASN A 124 -11.05 -4.48 -4.26
CA ASN A 124 -10.65 -4.74 -2.86
C ASN A 124 -9.15 -5.06 -2.63
N LYS A 125 -8.53 -4.38 -1.68
CA LYS A 125 -7.28 -4.80 -1.04
C LYS A 125 -7.48 -4.83 0.47
N ALA A 126 -7.26 -5.98 1.07
CA ALA A 126 -7.21 -6.13 2.52
C ALA A 126 -5.76 -6.40 2.92
N ASN A 127 -5.12 -5.43 3.56
CA ASN A 127 -3.72 -5.47 3.97
C ASN A 127 -3.63 -5.46 5.50
N MET A 128 -3.21 -6.57 6.09
CA MET A 128 -3.04 -6.72 7.54
C MET A 128 -1.57 -7.02 7.87
N GLY A 129 -0.91 -6.12 8.60
CA GLY A 129 0.48 -6.31 9.02
C GLY A 129 1.47 -6.42 7.86
N SER A 130 1.19 -5.80 6.72
CA SER A 130 1.90 -6.03 5.45
C SER A 130 2.59 -4.76 4.94
N VAL A 131 3.57 -4.95 4.05
CA VAL A 131 4.13 -3.86 3.24
C VAL A 131 3.80 -4.10 1.78
N ASN A 132 3.15 -3.14 1.13
CA ASN A 132 2.71 -3.29 -0.25
C ASN A 132 3.25 -2.15 -1.11
N MET A 133 3.76 -2.45 -2.29
CA MET A 133 4.16 -1.48 -3.31
C MET A 133 3.45 -1.77 -4.62
N GLU A 134 2.82 -0.76 -5.19
CA GLU A 134 2.28 -0.78 -6.55
C GLU A 134 2.97 0.28 -7.39
N GLY A 135 3.82 -0.15 -8.32
CA GLY A 135 4.67 0.75 -9.09
C GLY A 135 5.80 1.36 -8.25
N GLY A 136 6.87 1.75 -8.94
CA GLY A 136 8.02 2.41 -8.33
C GLY A 136 9.22 1.47 -8.15
N SER A 137 10.11 1.82 -7.21
CA SER A 137 11.36 1.09 -7.04
C SER A 137 11.94 1.14 -5.62
N ILE A 138 12.66 0.07 -5.27
CA ILE A 138 13.57 0.03 -4.13
C ILE A 138 14.98 0.11 -4.70
N GLY A 139 15.64 1.24 -4.51
CA GLY A 139 16.99 1.47 -5.05
C GLY A 139 18.04 0.67 -4.30
N LYS A 140 19.29 0.74 -4.77
CA LYS A 140 20.43 -0.06 -4.24
C LYS A 140 20.66 0.11 -2.73
N THR A 141 20.39 1.31 -2.20
CA THR A 141 20.52 1.63 -0.77
C THR A 141 19.21 1.44 0.00
N GLY A 142 18.11 1.21 -0.72
CA GLY A 142 16.78 1.05 -0.18
C GLY A 142 16.65 -0.21 0.66
N VAL A 143 16.07 -0.07 1.84
CA VAL A 143 15.78 -1.19 2.74
C VAL A 143 14.32 -1.14 3.15
N VAL A 144 13.61 -2.23 2.87
CA VAL A 144 12.22 -2.45 3.28
C VAL A 144 12.18 -3.64 4.23
N THR A 145 11.71 -3.40 5.45
CA THR A 145 11.55 -4.44 6.46
C THR A 145 10.09 -4.51 6.90
N ASN A 146 9.52 -5.72 6.89
CA ASN A 146 8.25 -6.02 7.51
C ASN A 146 8.48 -6.97 8.68
N LYS A 147 8.13 -6.54 9.88
CA LYS A 147 8.08 -7.34 11.10
C LYS A 147 6.65 -7.40 11.58
N SER A 148 5.99 -8.55 11.44
CA SER A 148 4.56 -8.66 11.70
C SER A 148 4.22 -9.85 12.59
N THR A 149 3.37 -9.63 13.58
CA THR A 149 2.69 -10.68 14.33
C THR A 149 1.19 -10.52 14.11
N VAL A 150 0.53 -11.57 13.65
CA VAL A 150 -0.91 -11.62 13.43
C VAL A 150 -1.47 -12.85 14.13
N GLU A 151 -2.31 -12.65 15.14
CA GLU A 151 -2.85 -13.72 15.98
C GLU A 151 -4.38 -13.62 16.09
N GLN A 152 -5.09 -14.73 15.93
CA GLN A 152 -6.55 -14.78 16.14
C GLN A 152 -7.30 -13.73 15.31
N ALA A 153 -6.86 -13.48 14.07
CA ALA A 153 -7.32 -12.36 13.27
C ALA A 153 -7.81 -12.82 11.89
N ALA A 154 -8.67 -12.02 11.28
CA ALA A 154 -9.21 -12.27 9.95
C ALA A 154 -8.89 -11.11 9.01
N ASN A 155 -8.27 -11.40 7.87
CA ASN A 155 -8.03 -10.47 6.77
C ASN A 155 -8.82 -10.95 5.55
N ILE A 156 -9.83 -10.19 5.14
CA ILE A 156 -10.86 -10.65 4.23
C ILE A 156 -11.05 -9.65 3.08
N ALA A 157 -10.95 -10.12 1.83
CA ALA A 157 -11.28 -9.37 0.63
C ALA A 157 -12.34 -10.15 -0.17
N ILE A 158 -13.54 -9.60 -0.35
CA ILE A 158 -14.65 -10.29 -1.04
C ILE A 158 -15.25 -9.41 -2.14
N GLY A 159 -15.50 -9.98 -3.32
CA GLY A 159 -16.15 -9.30 -4.45
C GLY A 159 -15.28 -9.31 -5.70
N LYS A 160 -15.08 -8.16 -6.35
CA LYS A 160 -14.29 -8.05 -7.60
C LYS A 160 -13.02 -7.24 -7.36
N GLY A 161 -11.85 -7.76 -7.73
CA GLY A 161 -10.56 -7.07 -7.63
C GLY A 161 -9.76 -7.38 -6.35
N ASN A 162 -9.87 -8.59 -5.79
CA ASN A 162 -9.42 -8.90 -4.43
C ASN A 162 -7.91 -9.16 -4.28
N THR A 163 -7.29 -8.58 -3.27
CA THR A 163 -5.97 -8.99 -2.79
C THR A 163 -6.00 -8.97 -1.27
N ALA A 164 -5.69 -10.11 -0.65
CA ALA A 164 -5.61 -10.25 0.80
C ALA A 164 -4.14 -10.52 1.18
N ASN A 165 -3.49 -9.54 1.81
CA ASN A 165 -2.09 -9.62 2.22
C ASN A 165 -1.98 -9.61 3.74
N MET A 166 -1.59 -10.76 4.32
CA MET A 166 -1.41 -10.92 5.76
C MET A 166 0.05 -11.21 6.11
N GLY A 167 0.69 -10.31 6.86
CA GLY A 167 2.07 -10.49 7.31
C GLY A 167 3.09 -10.63 6.17
N SER A 168 2.83 -10.01 5.01
CA SER A 168 3.61 -10.21 3.79
C SER A 168 4.23 -8.92 3.25
N ILE A 169 5.23 -9.07 2.38
CA ILE A 169 5.71 -7.98 1.51
C ILE A 169 5.23 -8.28 0.09
N ASN A 170 4.56 -7.32 -0.55
CA ASN A 170 4.00 -7.50 -1.89
C ASN A 170 4.44 -6.37 -2.80
N MET A 171 5.10 -6.73 -3.89
CA MET A 171 5.69 -5.80 -4.84
C MET A 171 5.09 -6.04 -6.22
N LYS A 172 4.17 -5.15 -6.61
CA LYS A 172 3.49 -5.19 -7.91
C LYS A 172 4.08 -4.12 -8.81
N ASN A 173 4.49 -4.51 -10.02
CA ASN A 173 5.04 -3.62 -11.05
C ASN A 173 6.22 -2.76 -10.54
N ALA A 174 7.06 -3.32 -9.67
CA ALA A 174 8.15 -2.61 -9.01
C ALA A 174 9.52 -3.21 -9.35
N LYS A 175 10.55 -2.37 -9.37
CA LYS A 175 11.95 -2.80 -9.51
C LYS A 175 12.64 -2.80 -8.15
N VAL A 176 13.33 -3.88 -7.80
CA VAL A 176 14.02 -4.03 -6.51
C VAL A 176 15.51 -4.28 -6.73
N ASP A 177 16.31 -3.24 -6.53
CA ASP A 177 17.77 -3.31 -6.50
C ASP A 177 18.31 -3.34 -5.06
N GLY A 178 17.46 -3.05 -4.05
CA GLY A 178 17.80 -3.01 -2.63
C GLY A 178 17.37 -4.26 -1.85
N LYS A 179 17.14 -4.11 -0.54
CA LYS A 179 16.83 -5.21 0.37
C LYS A 179 15.35 -5.25 0.76
N LEU A 180 14.75 -6.43 0.64
CA LEU A 180 13.46 -6.76 1.24
C LEU A 180 13.66 -7.80 2.36
N THR A 181 13.06 -7.56 3.51
CA THR A 181 13.10 -8.52 4.63
C THR A 181 11.74 -8.65 5.27
N ASN A 182 11.10 -9.80 5.08
CA ASN A 182 9.88 -10.14 5.78
C ASN A 182 10.22 -11.08 6.94
N THR A 183 9.79 -10.72 8.14
CA THR A 183 9.81 -11.55 9.34
C THR A 183 8.41 -11.56 9.92
N SER A 184 7.69 -12.67 9.77
CA SER A 184 6.28 -12.72 10.17
C SER A 184 5.91 -13.94 11.01
N THR A 185 4.95 -13.76 11.90
CA THR A 185 4.30 -14.83 12.64
C THR A 185 2.80 -14.68 12.43
N VAL A 186 2.17 -15.68 11.84
CA VAL A 186 0.72 -15.74 11.61
C VAL A 186 0.19 -16.97 12.32
N LYS A 187 -0.68 -16.78 13.31
CA LYS A 187 -1.20 -17.87 14.14
C LYS A 187 -2.70 -17.78 14.32
N GLN A 188 -3.42 -18.89 14.17
CA GLN A 188 -4.87 -18.96 14.40
C GLN A 188 -5.62 -17.88 13.59
N ALA A 189 -5.19 -17.62 12.36
CA ALA A 189 -5.66 -16.49 11.57
C ALA A 189 -6.15 -16.94 10.21
N ALA A 190 -7.03 -16.14 9.59
CA ALA A 190 -7.57 -16.43 8.27
C ALA A 190 -7.27 -15.27 7.31
N ASN A 191 -6.61 -15.56 6.20
CA ASN A 191 -6.40 -14.65 5.08
C ASN A 191 -7.22 -15.15 3.90
N ILE A 192 -8.24 -14.38 3.51
CA ILE A 192 -9.32 -14.86 2.64
C ILE A 192 -9.50 -13.85 1.51
N ALA A 193 -9.44 -14.32 0.27
CA ALA A 193 -9.83 -13.59 -0.93
C ALA A 193 -10.90 -14.41 -1.68
N ILE A 194 -12.12 -13.89 -1.81
CA ILE A 194 -13.24 -14.61 -2.44
C ILE A 194 -13.89 -13.77 -3.55
N GLY A 195 -14.09 -14.35 -4.73
CA GLY A 195 -14.82 -13.75 -5.85
C GLY A 195 -13.99 -13.65 -7.13
N GLU A 196 -13.90 -12.46 -7.74
CA GLU A 196 -13.18 -12.26 -9.00
C GLU A 196 -11.84 -11.54 -8.73
N ASN A 197 -10.75 -12.00 -9.35
CA ASN A 197 -9.39 -11.45 -9.25
C ASN A 197 -8.73 -11.57 -7.87
N ASN A 198 -8.83 -12.74 -7.23
CA ASN A 198 -8.28 -13.04 -5.91
C ASN A 198 -6.77 -13.29 -5.92
N THR A 199 -6.12 -12.86 -4.85
CA THR A 199 -4.76 -13.21 -4.48
C THR A 199 -4.74 -13.23 -2.96
N ALA A 200 -4.23 -14.30 -2.35
CA ALA A 200 -4.10 -14.40 -0.90
C ALA A 200 -2.64 -14.71 -0.54
N ASN A 201 -1.96 -13.72 0.04
CA ASN A 201 -0.55 -13.79 0.40
C ASN A 201 -0.39 -13.78 1.92
N MET A 202 0.05 -14.89 2.49
CA MET A 202 0.27 -15.04 3.92
C MET A 202 1.74 -15.32 4.22
N GLY A 203 2.38 -14.45 5.03
CA GLY A 203 3.74 -14.68 5.51
C GLY A 203 4.82 -14.80 4.42
N SER A 204 4.66 -14.13 3.28
CA SER A 204 5.53 -14.28 2.12
C SER A 204 6.12 -12.96 1.63
N VAL A 205 7.09 -13.04 0.71
CA VAL A 205 7.52 -11.92 -0.13
C VAL A 205 7.12 -12.25 -1.57
N ASN A 206 6.24 -11.44 -2.18
CA ASN A 206 5.71 -11.69 -3.51
C ASN A 206 6.10 -10.58 -4.48
N MET A 207 6.52 -10.97 -5.68
CA MET A 207 6.86 -10.08 -6.79
C MET A 207 5.95 -10.41 -7.98
N THR A 208 5.23 -9.42 -8.51
CA THR A 208 4.34 -9.60 -9.67
C THR A 208 4.53 -8.46 -10.66
N GLY A 209 4.77 -8.76 -11.93
CA GLY A 209 4.96 -7.75 -12.98
C GLY A 209 6.20 -6.84 -12.78
N GLY A 210 7.10 -7.22 -11.88
CA GLY A 210 8.31 -6.48 -11.53
C GLY A 210 9.57 -7.32 -11.68
N SER A 211 10.70 -6.81 -11.21
CA SER A 211 11.98 -7.53 -11.25
C SER A 211 12.84 -7.27 -10.02
N ILE A 212 13.65 -8.27 -9.67
CA ILE A 212 14.73 -8.13 -8.70
C ILE A 212 16.01 -7.96 -9.51
N GLY A 213 16.70 -6.84 -9.30
CA GLY A 213 17.95 -6.54 -9.98
C GLY A 213 19.14 -7.28 -9.39
N LYS A 214 20.30 -7.14 -10.02
CA LYS A 214 21.54 -7.89 -9.66
C LYS A 214 21.99 -7.69 -8.21
N THR A 215 21.66 -6.55 -7.61
CA THR A 215 22.00 -6.21 -6.22
C THR A 215 20.86 -6.46 -5.24
N GLY A 216 19.69 -6.86 -5.74
CA GLY A 216 18.49 -7.06 -4.94
C GLY A 216 18.63 -8.28 -4.03
N VAL A 217 18.27 -8.11 -2.76
CA VAL A 217 18.30 -9.20 -1.76
C VAL A 217 16.92 -9.35 -1.15
N VAL A 218 16.40 -10.58 -1.16
CA VAL A 218 15.11 -10.90 -0.56
C VAL A 218 15.31 -11.94 0.54
N THR A 219 14.80 -11.65 1.72
CA THR A 219 14.79 -12.58 2.86
C THR A 219 13.37 -12.71 3.38
N ASN A 220 12.86 -13.94 3.47
CA ASN A 220 11.57 -14.25 4.07
C ASN A 220 11.77 -15.26 5.21
N LYS A 221 11.44 -14.87 6.44
CA LYS A 221 11.44 -15.74 7.61
C LYS A 221 10.07 -15.69 8.25
N SER A 222 9.24 -16.67 7.98
CA SER A 222 7.84 -16.65 8.42
C SER A 222 7.43 -17.95 9.09
N THR A 223 6.65 -17.80 10.16
CA THR A 223 5.99 -18.91 10.86
C THR A 223 4.50 -18.78 10.65
N VAL A 224 3.87 -19.80 10.08
CA VAL A 224 2.43 -19.85 9.84
C VAL A 224 1.88 -21.10 10.53
N GLU A 225 1.03 -20.90 11.55
CA GLU A 225 0.52 -21.97 12.41
C GLU A 225 -1.00 -21.89 12.54
N GLN A 226 -1.70 -23.01 12.32
CA GLN A 226 -3.17 -23.08 12.49
C GLN A 226 -3.89 -21.94 11.73
N ALA A 227 -3.40 -21.59 10.55
CA ALA A 227 -3.89 -20.46 9.78
C ALA A 227 -4.38 -20.92 8.41
N ALA A 228 -5.39 -20.23 7.88
CA ALA A 228 -5.99 -20.54 6.59
C ALA A 228 -5.66 -19.43 5.59
N ASN A 229 -5.07 -19.78 4.45
CA ASN A 229 -4.84 -18.87 3.33
C ASN A 229 -5.68 -19.32 2.14
N ILE A 230 -6.75 -18.59 1.83
CA ILE A 230 -7.80 -19.02 0.90
C ILE A 230 -7.94 -17.99 -0.22
N ALA A 231 -7.88 -18.45 -1.47
CA ALA A 231 -8.18 -17.66 -2.66
C ALA A 231 -9.12 -18.48 -3.57
N ILE A 232 -10.40 -18.10 -3.67
CA ILE A 232 -11.43 -18.83 -4.44
C ILE A 232 -12.36 -17.90 -5.21
#